data_AF-A0A0E4B7R5-F1
#
_entry.id   AF-A0A0E4B7R5-F1
#
_cell.length_a   1.000
_cell.length_b   1.000
_cell.length_c   1.000
_cell.angle_alpha   90.00
_cell.angle_beta   90.00
_cell.angle_gamma   90.00
#
_symmetry.space_group_name_H-M   'P 1'
#
loop_
_entity.id
_entity.type
_entity.pdbx_description
1 polymer ?
#
loop_
_entity_poly.entity_id
_entity_poly.type
_entity_poly.pdbx_seq_one_letter_code
_entity_poly.pdbx_strand_id
1 'polypeptide(L)' 'AGVCVNFGDAELSLMSNFRGCMEVNFFGTLSVTKSFLPLLRQAKGRIVTISSPAGDQPFPCLAA' A
#
# COMPACT_ATOMS: atom_id res chain seq x y z
N ALA A 1 -2.24 -4.35 6.12
CA ALA A 1 -1.04 -5.13 5.77
C ALA A 1 -0.19 -4.30 4.82
N GLY A 2 1.12 -4.49 4.79
CA GLY A 2 1.99 -3.78 3.86
C GLY A 2 3.19 -4.64 3.48
N VAL A 3 3.65 -4.50 2.23
CA VAL A 3 4.87 -5.13 1.71
C VAL A 3 5.84 -4.02 1.30
N CYS A 4 7.05 -4.09 1.83
CA CYS A 4 8.18 -3.32 1.34
C CYS A 4 8.94 -4.19 0.34
N VAL A 5 9.13 -3.71 -0.87
CA VAL A 5 9.91 -4.38 -1.91
C VAL A 5 11.33 -3.84 -1.96
N ASN A 6 12.21 -4.67 -2.56
CA ASN A 6 13.67 -4.53 -2.68
C ASN A 6 14.25 -3.12 -2.44
N PHE A 7 15.21 -3.05 -1.53
CA PHE A 7 16.11 -1.92 -1.40
C PHE A 7 17.12 -1.95 -2.55
N GLY A 8 17.02 -1.00 -3.46
CA GLY A 8 17.93 -0.87 -4.60
C GLY A 8 17.35 -0.01 -5.71
N ASP A 9 18.15 0.25 -6.72
CA ASP A 9 17.72 1.01 -7.88
C ASP A 9 16.60 0.29 -8.64
N ALA A 10 15.68 1.07 -9.21
CA ALA A 10 14.47 0.53 -9.85
C ALA A 10 14.80 -0.44 -10.98
N GLU A 11 15.88 -0.19 -11.73
CA GLU A 11 16.36 -1.04 -12.83
C GLU A 11 16.80 -2.44 -12.39
N LEU A 12 17.11 -2.62 -11.10
CA LEU A 12 17.50 -3.91 -10.52
C LEU A 12 16.30 -4.71 -10.01
N SER A 13 15.11 -4.11 -9.99
CA SER A 13 13.89 -4.74 -9.47
C SER A 13 13.04 -5.36 -10.58
N LEU A 14 12.53 -6.56 -10.31
CA LEU A 14 11.61 -7.22 -11.23
C LEU A 14 10.25 -6.51 -11.26
N MET A 15 9.61 -6.45 -12.43
CA MET A 15 8.25 -5.90 -12.57
C MET A 15 7.22 -6.59 -11.67
N SER A 16 7.43 -7.86 -11.33
CA SER A 16 6.59 -8.60 -10.37
C SER A 16 6.62 -7.99 -8.96
N ASN A 17 7.73 -7.38 -8.56
CA ASN A 17 7.89 -6.77 -7.24
C ASN A 17 7.00 -5.54 -7.12
N PHE A 18 7.05 -4.64 -8.10
CA PHE A 18 6.19 -3.46 -8.16
C PHE A 18 4.70 -3.86 -8.18
N ARG A 19 4.33 -4.85 -8.99
CA ARG A 19 2.95 -5.37 -9.04
C ARG A 19 2.50 -5.95 -7.71
N GLY A 20 3.34 -6.77 -7.07
CA GLY A 20 3.03 -7.36 -5.76
C GLY A 20 2.87 -6.30 -4.66
N CYS A 21 3.73 -5.28 -4.67
CA CYS A 21 3.64 -4.15 -3.77
C CYS A 21 2.29 -3.41 -3.92
N MET A 22 1.93 -3.07 -5.16
CA MET A 22 0.67 -2.37 -5.46
C MET A 22 -0.56 -3.22 -5.14
N GLU A 23 -0.51 -4.54 -5.39
CA GLU A 23 -1.60 -5.43 -5.02
C GLU A 23 -1.88 -5.42 -3.51
N VAL A 24 -0.85 -5.44 -2.67
CA VAL A 24 -1.06 -5.45 -1.21
C VAL A 24 -1.35 -4.05 -0.69
N ASN A 25 -0.49 -3.07 -0.99
CA ASN A 25 -0.49 -1.77 -0.32
C ASN A 25 -1.64 -0.88 -0.81
N PHE A 26 -1.94 -0.93 -2.11
CA PHE A 26 -2.97 -0.10 -2.73
C PHE A 26 -4.29 -0.86 -2.92
N PHE A 27 -4.30 -1.90 -3.76
CA PHE A 27 -5.55 -2.60 -4.10
C PHE A 27 -6.12 -3.39 -2.93
N GLY A 28 -5.26 -4.01 -2.11
CA GLY A 28 -5.66 -4.70 -0.88
C GLY A 28 -6.32 -3.74 0.11
N THR A 29 -5.70 -2.59 0.38
CA THR A 29 -6.27 -1.55 1.24
C THR A 29 -7.60 -1.02 0.71
N LEU A 30 -7.70 -0.79 -0.60
CA LEU A 30 -8.94 -0.36 -1.25
C LEU A 30 -10.05 -1.41 -1.10
N SER A 31 -9.74 -2.68 -1.35
CA SER A 31 -10.67 -3.80 -1.26
C SER A 31 -11.23 -3.97 0.15
N VAL A 32 -10.36 -3.95 1.16
CA VAL A 32 -10.78 -3.99 2.57
C VAL A 32 -11.64 -2.77 2.91
N THR A 33 -11.20 -1.57 2.55
CA THR A 33 -11.96 -0.35 2.82
C THR A 33 -13.37 -0.43 2.22
N LYS A 34 -13.49 -0.81 0.95
CA LYS A 34 -14.79 -0.94 0.27
C LYS A 34 -15.68 -1.99 0.94
N SER A 35 -15.12 -3.13 1.31
CA SER A 35 -15.85 -4.22 1.96
C SER A 35 -16.43 -3.81 3.32
N PHE A 36 -15.68 -3.04 4.12
CA PHE A 36 -16.09 -2.66 5.47
C PHE A 36 -16.83 -1.31 5.55
N LEU A 37 -16.77 -0.47 4.51
CA LEU A 37 -17.36 0.87 4.52
C LEU A 37 -18.85 0.90 4.92
N PRO A 38 -19.73 -0.02 4.48
CA PRO A 38 -21.13 -0.04 4.90
C PRO A 38 -21.28 -0.29 6.41
N LEU A 39 -20.52 -1.24 6.96
CA LEU A 39 -20.57 -1.60 8.38
C LEU A 39 -20.05 -0.47 9.27
N LEU A 40 -18.99 0.21 8.83
CA LEU A 40 -18.43 1.35 9.55
C LEU A 40 -19.41 2.53 9.61
N ARG A 41 -20.16 2.79 8.54
CA ARG A 41 -21.21 3.82 8.52
C ARG A 41 -22.32 3.50 9.53
N GLN A 42 -22.74 2.23 9.61
CA GLN A 42 -23.75 1.78 10.57
C GLN A 42 -23.27 1.89 12.02
N ALA A 43 -22.05 1.42 12.29
CA ALA A 43 -21.45 1.42 13.62
C ALA A 43 -20.86 2.77 14.05
N LYS A 44 -20.84 3.78 13.16
CA LYS A 44 -20.08 5.04 13.33
C LYS A 44 -18.60 4.78 13.66
N GLY A 45 -18.04 3.73 13.06
CA GLY A 45 -16.66 3.30 13.24
C GLY A 45 -15.67 4.14 12.41
N ARG A 46 -14.38 3.82 12.54
CA ARG A 46 -13.29 4.49 11.83
C ARG A 46 -12.34 3.45 11.22
N ILE A 47 -11.77 3.78 10.06
CA ILE A 47 -10.61 3.08 9.49
C ILE A 47 -9.38 3.93 9.76
N VAL A 48 -8.30 3.28 10.18
CA VAL A 48 -6.96 3.88 10.25
C VAL A 48 -6.08 3.16 9.25
N THR A 49 -5.58 3.89 8.26
CA THR A 49 -4.61 3.38 7.28
C THR A 49 -3.22 3.79 7.73
N ILE A 50 -2.30 2.82 7.77
CA ILE A 50 -0.90 3.08 8.09
C ILE A 50 -0.13 3.29 6.79
N SER A 51 0.46 4.48 6.63
CA SER A 51 1.31 4.84 5.50
C SER A 51 2.78 4.98 5.93
N SER A 52 3.62 5.51 5.04
CA SER A 52 5.02 5.82 5.33
C SER A 52 5.41 7.16 4.68
N PRO A 53 6.53 7.79 5.09
CA PRO A 53 7.02 9.01 4.45
C PRO A 53 7.27 8.88 2.95
N ALA A 54 7.51 7.65 2.46
CA ALA A 54 7.72 7.37 1.04
C ALA A 54 6.46 7.59 0.17
N GLY A 55 5.29 7.76 0.79
CA GLY A 55 4.06 8.16 0.09
C GLY A 55 4.01 9.65 -0.27
N ASP A 56 4.75 10.49 0.46
CA ASP A 56 4.76 11.96 0.27
C ASP A 56 5.95 12.42 -0.58
N GLN A 57 7.07 11.71 -0.52
CA GLN A 57 8.28 12.03 -1.29
C GLN A 57 9.06 10.76 -1.65
N PRO A 58 9.78 10.75 -2.79
CA PRO A 58 10.61 9.62 -3.17
C PRO A 58 11.85 9.52 -2.27
N PHE A 59 12.26 8.30 -1.99
CA PHE A 59 13.51 8.00 -1.28
C PHE A 59 14.43 7.19 -2.18
N PRO A 60 15.76 7.47 -2.16
CA PRO A 60 16.72 6.64 -2.88
C PRO A 60 16.58 5.17 -2.53
N CYS A 61 16.70 4.30 -3.53
CA CYS A 61 16.62 2.85 -3.38
C CYS A 61 15.27 2.30 -2.89
N LEU A 62 14.18 3.10 -2.84
CA LEU A 62 12.85 2.68 -2.39
C LEU A 62 11.77 2.83 -3.48
N ALA A 63 12.12 2.54 -4.73
CA ALA A 63 11.15 2.57 -5.81
C ALA A 63 10.09 1.46 -5.63
N ALA A 64 8.82 1.83 -5.71
CA ALA A 64 7.68 0.93 -5.57
C ALA A 64 6.49 1.44 -6.39
#